data_AF-A0A1E9TBW4-F1
#
_entry.id   AF-A0A1E9TBW4-F1
#
_cell.length_a   1.000
_cell.length_b   1.000
_cell.length_c   1.000
_cell.angle_alpha   90.00
_cell.angle_beta   90.00
_cell.angle_gamma   90.00
#
_symmetry.space_group_name_H-M   'P 1'
#
loop_
_entity.id
_entity.type
_entity.pdbx_description
1 polymer ?
#
loop_
_entity_poly.entity_id
_entity_poly.type
_entity_poly.pdbx_seq_one_letter_code
_entity_poly.pdbx_strand_id
1 'polypeptide(L)'
;MTTYDLSVTDVQASEEARDLQTLLFMDLHNSLSPEPEDIPEAERLAPEPSLESLQLELPDEDSEPSPFDGIGITLTEPSLVARFCGVRRDLEREISGGMCTVEQARRYLEHLEIVLLLEQDGDIPSRSF
;
A
#
# COMPACT_ATOMS: atom_id res chain seq x y z
N MET A 1 57.53 -0.22 -14.57
CA MET A 1 56.22 -0.41 -13.94
C MET A 1 55.39 0.80 -14.26
N THR A 2 54.47 0.66 -15.21
CA THR A 2 53.59 1.72 -15.72
C THR A 2 52.31 1.76 -14.89
N THR A 3 52.01 2.94 -14.33
CA THR A 3 50.76 3.25 -13.63
C THR A 3 49.65 3.49 -14.66
N TYR A 4 48.56 2.73 -14.60
CA TYR A 4 47.37 2.97 -15.41
C TYR A 4 46.36 3.77 -14.60
N ASP A 5 45.98 4.92 -15.15
CA ASP A 5 45.01 5.87 -14.62
C ASP A 5 43.59 5.34 -14.89
N LEU A 6 42.84 5.03 -13.83
CA LEU A 6 41.52 4.40 -13.86
C LEU A 6 40.38 5.41 -13.69
N SER A 7 40.62 6.71 -13.93
CA SER A 7 39.68 7.77 -13.53
C SER A 7 38.78 8.32 -14.64
N VAL A 8 38.93 7.92 -15.91
CA VAL A 8 38.23 8.56 -17.04
C VAL A 8 36.95 7.82 -17.48
N THR A 9 36.81 6.53 -17.18
CA THR A 9 35.67 5.72 -17.68
C THR A 9 34.40 5.80 -16.82
N ASP A 10 34.47 6.28 -15.57
CA ASP A 10 33.33 6.31 -14.65
C ASP A 10 32.38 7.50 -14.90
N VAL A 11 32.93 8.63 -15.41
CA VAL A 11 32.15 9.84 -15.67
C VAL A 11 31.23 9.68 -16.89
N GLN A 12 31.72 9.05 -17.97
CA GLN A 12 30.95 8.89 -19.21
C GLN A 12 29.77 7.91 -19.05
N ALA A 13 29.96 6.82 -18.31
CA ALA A 13 28.88 5.87 -18.01
C ALA A 13 27.80 6.50 -17.08
N SER A 14 28.21 7.40 -16.19
CA SER A 14 27.29 8.13 -15.29
C SER A 14 26.45 9.18 -16.03
N GLU A 15 26.98 9.77 -17.09
CA GLU A 15 26.26 10.75 -17.92
C GLU A 15 25.25 10.05 -18.84
N GLU A 16 25.65 8.94 -19.49
CA GLU A 16 24.77 8.14 -20.34
C GLU A 16 23.61 7.49 -19.56
N ALA A 17 23.86 7.04 -18.32
CA ALA A 17 22.80 6.52 -17.44
C ALA A 17 21.79 7.59 -17.00
N ARG A 18 22.23 8.85 -16.80
CA ARG A 18 21.32 9.97 -16.49
C ARG A 18 20.47 10.36 -17.69
N ASP A 19 21.04 10.28 -18.89
CA ASP A 19 20.32 10.55 -20.14
C ASP A 19 19.22 9.50 -20.39
N LEU A 20 19.52 8.21 -20.17
CA LEU A 20 18.54 7.13 -20.28
C LEU A 20 17.39 7.25 -19.27
N GLN A 21 17.69 7.63 -18.02
CA GLN A 21 16.64 7.87 -17.01
C GLN A 21 15.74 9.04 -17.42
N THR A 22 16.32 10.11 -17.98
CA THR A 22 15.56 11.28 -18.45
C THR A 22 14.64 10.91 -19.61
N LEU A 23 15.12 10.10 -20.56
CA LEU A 23 14.31 9.59 -21.67
C LEU A 23 13.13 8.73 -21.19
N LEU A 24 13.35 7.84 -20.21
CA LEU A 24 12.28 7.03 -19.62
C LEU A 24 11.20 7.88 -18.93
N PHE A 25 11.60 8.94 -18.21
CA PHE A 25 10.66 9.86 -17.60
C PHE A 25 9.83 10.62 -18.66
N MET A 26 10.46 11.09 -19.74
CA MET A 26 9.75 11.80 -20.81
C MET A 26 8.75 10.90 -21.55
N ASP A 27 9.09 9.64 -21.79
CA ASP A 27 8.21 8.67 -22.48
C ASP A 27 6.94 8.36 -21.67
N LEU A 28 7.09 8.19 -20.35
CA LEU A 28 5.97 8.02 -19.41
C LEU A 28 5.00 9.20 -19.43
N HIS A 29 5.53 10.43 -19.45
CA HIS A 29 4.70 11.64 -19.47
C HIS A 29 4.04 11.91 -20.83
N ASN A 30 4.61 11.41 -21.94
CA ASN A 30 3.98 11.48 -23.26
C ASN A 30 2.89 10.43 -23.47
N SER A 31 2.98 9.28 -22.78
CA SER A 31 1.95 8.23 -22.82
C SER A 31 0.69 8.61 -22.02
N LEU A 32 0.81 9.53 -21.06
CA LEU A 32 -0.30 10.09 -20.30
C LEU A 32 -0.92 11.29 -21.04
N SER A 33 -1.44 11.07 -22.24
CA SER A 33 -2.37 12.03 -22.85
C SER A 33 -3.73 11.91 -22.14
N PRO A 34 -4.26 12.97 -21.51
CA PRO A 34 -5.64 12.97 -21.04
C PRO A 34 -6.54 13.35 -22.22
N GLU A 35 -6.74 12.44 -23.17
CA GLU A 35 -7.98 12.48 -23.94
C GLU A 35 -9.03 11.70 -23.13
N PRO A 36 -10.09 12.34 -22.62
CA PRO A 36 -11.20 11.59 -22.06
C PRO A 36 -11.85 10.81 -23.21
N GLU A 37 -11.62 9.51 -23.26
CA GLU A 37 -12.38 8.62 -24.14
C GLU A 37 -13.86 8.72 -23.75
N ASP A 38 -14.68 9.22 -24.68
CA ASP A 38 -16.15 9.17 -24.61
C ASP A 38 -16.56 7.71 -24.39
N ILE A 39 -16.95 7.38 -23.15
CA ILE A 39 -17.47 6.07 -22.79
C ILE A 39 -18.77 5.85 -23.58
N PRO A 40 -18.90 4.81 -24.40
CA PRO A 40 -20.13 4.56 -25.13
C PRO A 40 -21.26 4.20 -24.16
N GLU A 41 -22.37 4.94 -24.22
CA GLU A 41 -23.64 4.63 -23.54
C GLU A 41 -24.23 3.32 -24.08
N ALA A 42 -23.72 2.18 -23.62
CA ALA A 42 -24.25 0.87 -23.94
C ALA A 42 -25.15 0.36 -22.82
N GLU A 43 -26.43 0.24 -23.19
CA GLU A 43 -27.45 -0.65 -22.64
C GLU A 43 -28.20 -0.19 -21.37
N ARG A 44 -29.22 0.62 -21.65
CA ARG A 44 -30.48 0.69 -20.90
C ARG A 44 -31.09 -0.70 -20.70
N LEU A 45 -30.90 -1.32 -19.54
CA LEU A 45 -31.78 -2.36 -19.03
C LEU A 45 -32.58 -1.82 -17.85
N ALA A 46 -33.90 -1.75 -18.03
CA ALA A 46 -34.88 -1.33 -17.04
C ALA A 46 -35.18 -2.47 -16.02
N PRO A 47 -36.09 -2.30 -15.04
CA PRO A 47 -35.75 -2.00 -13.65
C PRO A 47 -36.14 -3.11 -12.63
N GLU A 48 -35.45 -3.11 -11.48
CA GLU A 48 -35.77 -3.77 -10.17
C GLU A 48 -35.58 -5.30 -10.03
N PRO A 49 -35.41 -5.88 -8.81
CA PRO A 49 -35.36 -5.27 -7.48
C PRO A 49 -34.17 -5.71 -6.56
N SER A 50 -33.78 -4.79 -5.67
CA SER A 50 -33.15 -5.00 -4.35
C SER A 50 -31.95 -5.97 -4.23
N LEU A 51 -30.75 -5.42 -4.36
CA LEU A 51 -29.56 -5.87 -3.62
C LEU A 51 -29.01 -4.72 -2.77
N GLU A 52 -29.82 -4.23 -1.84
CA GLU A 52 -29.31 -3.55 -0.65
C GLU A 52 -28.53 -4.59 0.19
N SER A 53 -27.24 -4.83 -0.07
CA SER A 53 -26.35 -5.54 0.87
C SER A 53 -24.86 -5.53 0.54
N LEU A 54 -24.42 -4.92 -0.56
CA LEU A 54 -22.99 -4.64 -0.76
C LEU A 54 -22.78 -3.14 -0.72
N GLN A 55 -22.87 -2.58 0.49
CA GLN A 55 -22.15 -1.35 0.82
C GLN A 55 -20.66 -1.66 0.70
N LEU A 56 -20.16 -1.70 -0.54
CA LEU A 56 -18.81 -1.26 -0.81
C LEU A 56 -18.84 0.21 -0.42
N GLU A 57 -18.40 0.53 0.80
CA GLU A 57 -18.05 1.91 1.15
C GLU A 57 -17.03 2.36 0.10
N LEU A 58 -17.53 3.13 -0.87
CA LEU A 58 -16.69 3.98 -1.69
C LEU A 58 -15.94 4.86 -0.67
N PRO A 59 -14.61 4.78 -0.55
CA PRO A 59 -13.93 5.70 0.33
C PRO A 59 -14.22 7.11 -0.19
N ASP A 60 -14.71 7.99 0.69
CA ASP A 60 -14.79 9.42 0.42
C ASP A 60 -13.43 9.86 -0.14
N GLU A 61 -13.37 10.22 -1.43
CA GLU A 61 -12.13 10.58 -2.15
C GLU A 61 -11.47 11.89 -1.65
N ASP A 62 -11.95 12.44 -0.53
CA ASP A 62 -11.43 13.63 0.16
C ASP A 62 -10.85 13.32 1.55
N SER A 63 -10.84 12.05 1.97
CA SER A 63 -10.17 11.63 3.21
C SER A 63 -8.69 11.36 2.91
N GLU A 64 -7.78 12.02 3.62
CA GLU A 64 -6.36 11.69 3.53
C GLU A 64 -6.16 10.18 3.74
N PRO A 65 -5.32 9.52 2.93
CA PRO A 65 -5.10 8.09 3.03
C PRO A 65 -4.65 7.78 4.46
N SER A 66 -5.31 6.80 5.09
CA SER A 66 -4.94 6.38 6.43
C SER A 66 -3.45 6.02 6.46
N PRO A 67 -2.68 6.44 7.48
CA PRO A 67 -1.27 6.08 7.59
C PRO A 67 -1.04 4.57 7.74
N PHE A 68 -2.11 3.81 7.98
CA PHE A 68 -2.13 2.35 8.10
C PHE A 68 -2.84 1.66 6.95
N ASP A 69 -3.07 2.36 5.84
CA ASP A 69 -3.77 1.80 4.69
C ASP A 69 -3.04 0.55 4.18
N GLY A 70 -3.83 -0.45 3.80
CA GLY A 70 -3.35 -1.78 3.40
C GLY A 70 -2.86 -2.71 4.51
N ILE A 71 -2.73 -2.27 5.77
CA ILE A 71 -2.31 -3.15 6.88
C ILE A 71 -3.52 -3.87 7.49
N GLY A 72 -3.44 -5.18 7.61
CA GLY A 72 -4.48 -6.04 8.19
C GLY A 72 -5.53 -6.54 7.18
N ILE A 73 -5.41 -6.19 5.90
CA ILE A 73 -6.34 -6.62 4.84
C ILE A 73 -6.23 -8.13 4.54
N THR A 74 -5.12 -8.74 4.92
CA THR A 74 -4.84 -10.16 4.66
C THR A 74 -5.50 -11.10 5.69
N LEU A 75 -6.01 -10.54 6.79
CA LEU A 75 -6.70 -11.30 7.83
C LEU A 75 -8.13 -11.65 7.38
N THR A 76 -8.46 -12.94 7.47
CA THR A 76 -9.76 -13.47 7.05
C THR A 76 -10.61 -13.95 8.24
N GLU A 77 -9.97 -14.34 9.34
CA GLU A 77 -10.70 -14.79 10.53
C GLU A 77 -11.35 -13.60 11.27
N PRO A 78 -12.68 -13.60 11.49
CA PRO A 78 -13.37 -12.47 12.12
C PRO A 78 -12.84 -12.11 13.51
N SER A 79 -12.37 -13.10 14.28
CA SER A 79 -11.85 -12.86 15.63
C SER A 79 -10.51 -12.11 15.61
N LEU A 80 -9.63 -12.46 14.66
CA LEU A 80 -8.32 -11.82 14.46
C LEU A 80 -8.48 -10.43 13.88
N VAL A 81 -9.38 -10.24 12.91
CA VAL A 81 -9.74 -8.93 12.36
C VAL A 81 -10.24 -8.00 13.47
N ALA A 82 -11.14 -8.46 14.33
CA ALA A 82 -11.64 -7.66 15.46
C ALA A 82 -10.52 -7.26 16.42
N ARG A 83 -9.58 -8.19 16.69
CA ARG A 83 -8.42 -7.97 17.55
C ARG A 83 -7.46 -6.94 16.95
N PHE A 84 -7.12 -7.09 15.66
CA PHE A 84 -6.30 -6.14 14.91
C PHE A 84 -6.91 -4.74 14.90
N CYS A 85 -8.19 -4.63 14.55
CA CYS A 85 -8.91 -3.35 14.55
C CYS A 85 -9.00 -2.70 15.92
N GLY A 86 -9.09 -3.50 17.00
CA GLY A 86 -9.01 -3.02 18.37
C GLY A 86 -7.68 -2.35 18.65
N VAL A 87 -6.57 -3.02 18.33
CA VAL A 87 -5.23 -2.49 18.56
C VAL A 87 -4.93 -1.28 17.67
N ARG A 88 -5.38 -1.28 16.41
CA ARG A 88 -5.27 -0.11 15.52
C ARG A 88 -5.92 1.13 16.15
N ARG A 89 -7.14 0.98 16.68
CA ARG A 89 -7.84 2.07 17.38
C ARG A 89 -7.12 2.51 18.65
N ASP A 90 -6.52 1.58 19.40
CA ASP A 90 -5.70 1.92 20.57
C ASP A 90 -4.48 2.76 20.19
N LEU A 91 -3.77 2.37 19.13
CA LEU A 91 -2.61 3.09 18.62
C LEU A 91 -2.97 4.47 18.07
N GLU A 92 -4.09 4.61 17.37
CA GLU A 92 -4.60 5.92 16.92
C GLU A 92 -4.83 6.86 18.11
N ARG A 93 -5.33 6.34 19.23
CA ARG A 93 -5.47 7.10 20.48
C ARG A 93 -4.12 7.44 21.11
N GLU A 94 -3.17 6.52 21.10
CA GLU A 94 -1.81 6.76 21.61
C GLU A 94 -1.05 7.82 20.79
N ILE A 95 -1.20 7.81 19.46
CA ILE A 95 -0.64 8.83 18.56
C ILE A 95 -1.26 10.18 18.85
N SER A 96 -2.60 10.24 18.95
CA SER A 96 -3.31 11.47 19.29
C SER A 96 -2.92 12.01 20.68
N GLY A 97 -2.59 11.12 21.60
CA GLY A 97 -2.07 11.43 22.93
C GLY A 97 -0.57 11.76 22.98
N GLY A 98 0.15 11.65 21.87
CA GLY A 98 1.60 11.88 21.81
C GLY A 98 2.47 10.82 22.51
N MET A 99 1.89 9.65 22.79
CA MET A 99 2.57 8.53 23.49
C MET A 99 3.33 7.62 22.53
N CYS A 100 2.94 7.60 21.26
CA CYS A 100 3.51 6.76 20.21
C CYS A 100 3.65 7.57 18.91
N THR A 101 4.66 7.25 18.10
CA THR A 101 4.83 7.86 16.76
C THR A 101 4.07 7.05 15.71
N VAL A 102 3.69 7.69 14.60
CA VAL A 102 3.02 7.01 13.48
C VAL A 102 3.86 5.85 12.95
N GLU A 103 5.18 6.04 12.81
CA GLU A 103 6.09 5.00 12.33
C GLU A 103 6.18 3.81 13.31
N GLN A 104 6.19 4.08 14.63
CA GLN A 104 6.20 3.02 15.63
C GLN A 104 4.90 2.21 15.60
N ALA A 105 3.76 2.88 15.49
CA ALA A 105 2.46 2.22 15.35
C ALA A 105 2.37 1.41 14.05
N ARG A 106 2.88 1.95 12.94
CA ARG A 106 2.92 1.28 11.63
C ARG A 106 3.70 -0.02 11.72
N ARG A 107 4.93 0.01 12.23
CA ARG A 107 5.75 -1.21 12.41
C ARG A 107 5.13 -2.22 13.36
N TYR A 108 4.48 -1.73 14.42
CA TYR A 108 3.77 -2.62 15.34
C TYR A 108 2.62 -3.33 14.64
N LEU A 109 1.81 -2.61 13.85
CA LEU A 109 0.70 -3.20 13.10
C LEU A 109 1.17 -4.17 12.01
N GLU A 110 2.24 -3.85 11.29
CA GLU A 110 2.87 -4.78 10.34
C GLU A 110 3.30 -6.07 11.03
N HIS A 111 3.96 -5.96 12.19
CA HIS A 111 4.35 -7.13 12.97
C HIS A 111 3.15 -7.90 13.49
N LEU A 112 2.12 -7.20 13.99
CA LEU A 112 0.90 -7.81 14.49
C LEU A 112 0.20 -8.60 13.37
N GLU A 113 0.05 -8.05 12.18
CA GLU A 113 -0.54 -8.74 11.04
C GLU A 113 0.17 -10.06 10.75
N ILE A 114 1.50 -10.08 10.71
CA ILE A 114 2.29 -11.32 10.52
C ILE A 114 1.98 -12.34 11.62
N VAL A 115 1.96 -11.92 12.89
CA VAL A 115 1.67 -12.82 14.02
C VAL A 115 0.25 -13.39 13.93
N LEU A 116 -0.72 -12.57 13.54
CA LEU A 116 -2.10 -12.98 13.38
C LEU A 116 -2.28 -13.93 12.18
N LEU A 117 -1.56 -13.72 11.08
CA LEU A 117 -1.55 -14.65 9.95
C LEU A 117 -1.04 -16.04 10.35
N LEU A 118 0.05 -16.10 11.13
CA LEU A 118 0.55 -17.38 11.65
C LEU A 118 -0.45 -18.08 12.57
N GLU A 119 -1.23 -17.31 13.34
CA GLU A 119 -2.33 -17.84 14.15
C GLU A 119 -3.48 -18.38 13.30
N GLN A 120 -3.85 -17.66 12.26
CA GLN A 120 -4.87 -18.07 11.30
C GLN A 120 -4.49 -19.37 10.59
N ASP A 121 -3.23 -19.53 10.20
CA ASP A 121 -2.72 -20.72 9.50
C ASP A 121 -2.57 -21.93 10.43
N GLY A 122 -2.81 -21.76 11.74
CA GLY A 122 -2.61 -22.80 12.74
C GLY A 122 -1.13 -23.12 13.00
N ASP A 123 -0.22 -22.28 12.51
CA ASP A 123 1.24 -22.43 12.57
C ASP A 123 1.86 -21.84 13.83
N ILE A 124 1.03 -21.50 14.83
CA ILE A 124 1.54 -21.15 16.14
C ILE A 124 2.15 -22.42 16.74
N PRO A 125 3.46 -22.45 17.05
CA PRO A 125 3.98 -23.53 17.88
C PRO A 125 3.18 -23.46 19.17
N SER A 126 2.36 -24.48 19.42
CA SER A 126 1.64 -24.65 20.66
C SER A 126 2.67 -24.47 21.77
N ARG A 127 2.66 -23.31 22.44
CA ARG A 127 3.53 -23.04 23.58
C ARG A 127 3.01 -23.95 24.68
N SER A 128 3.45 -25.20 24.63
CA SER A 128 3.23 -26.21 25.63
C SER A 128 3.91 -25.65 26.88
N PHE A 129 3.08 -25.18 27.81
CA PHE A 129 3.51 -24.79 29.15
C PHE A 129 3.90 -26.03 29.96
#